data_AF-A0A7I9WFA6-F1
#
_entry.id   AF-A0A7I9WFA6-F1
#
_cell.length_a   1.000
_cell.length_b   1.000
_cell.length_c   1.000
_cell.angle_alpha   90.00
_cell.angle_beta   90.00
_cell.angle_gamma   90.00
#
_symmetry.space_group_name_H-M   'P 1'
#
loop_
_entity.id
_entity.type
_entity.pdbx_description
1 polymer ?
#
loop_
_entity_poly.entity_id
_entity_poly.type
_entity_poly.pdbx_seq_one_letter_code
_entity_poly.pdbx_strand_id
1 'polypeptide(L)'
;MDETTTSDPIFAGALRVSQALEGGETALVGVWRRAPLQALARLHMLAAADVAESALARPRADPEVAARLDLMSQLVTGRSAVPAPVLAAVAHGELLTLAAFGSADGWRGVARLVTIATGLDPHGIGVPEVYWMRRAAEYRAAAQGFATGTEKGLTEWLLLHCRALQAGAREAISIADQKK
;
A
#
# COMPACT_ATOMS: atom_id res chain seq x y z
N MET A 1 -0.03 25.98 -5.07
CA MET A 1 -0.80 24.73 -5.21
C MET A 1 -2.19 25.15 -5.63
N ASP A 2 -2.68 24.68 -6.77
CA ASP A 2 -3.91 25.19 -7.38
C ASP A 2 -5.14 24.79 -6.56
N GLU A 3 -6.14 25.66 -6.41
CA GLU A 3 -7.29 25.50 -5.50
C GLU A 3 -8.11 24.23 -5.82
N THR A 4 -8.12 23.85 -7.11
CA THR A 4 -8.68 22.61 -7.66
C THR A 4 -8.01 21.33 -7.12
N THR A 5 -6.69 21.32 -6.88
CA THR A 5 -5.97 20.15 -6.33
C THR A 5 -6.30 19.87 -4.87
N THR A 6 -6.72 20.88 -4.11
CA THR A 6 -7.12 20.72 -2.70
C THR A 6 -8.54 20.14 -2.59
N SER A 7 -9.37 20.29 -3.64
CA SER A 7 -10.71 19.73 -3.72
C SER A 7 -10.79 18.32 -4.34
N ASP A 8 -9.67 17.73 -4.76
CA ASP A 8 -9.65 16.39 -5.35
C ASP A 8 -9.93 15.33 -4.27
N PRO A 9 -11.05 14.59 -4.36
CA PRO A 9 -11.41 13.58 -3.36
C PRO A 9 -10.40 12.43 -3.26
N ILE A 10 -9.68 12.12 -4.35
CA ILE A 10 -8.61 11.12 -4.36
C ILE A 10 -7.40 11.63 -3.56
N PHE A 11 -7.04 12.91 -3.75
CA PHE A 11 -5.97 13.54 -2.99
C PHE A 11 -6.31 13.62 -1.50
N ALA A 12 -7.54 14.03 -1.15
CA ALA A 12 -8.02 14.05 0.23
C ALA A 12 -7.97 12.66 0.89
N GLY A 13 -8.42 11.61 0.17
CA GLY A 13 -8.31 10.23 0.63
C GLY A 13 -6.87 9.78 0.86
N ALA A 14 -5.95 10.09 -0.07
CA ALA A 14 -4.53 9.78 0.08
C ALA A 14 -3.89 10.49 1.28
N LEU A 15 -4.29 11.74 1.57
CA LEU A 15 -3.82 12.49 2.73
C LEU A 15 -4.27 11.83 4.05
N ARG A 16 -5.55 11.42 4.16
CA ARG A 16 -6.06 10.72 5.35
C ARG A 16 -5.34 9.40 5.60
N VAL A 17 -5.07 8.64 4.54
CA VAL A 17 -4.28 7.40 4.63
C VAL A 17 -2.87 7.70 5.14
N SER A 18 -2.23 8.76 4.62
CA SER A 18 -0.88 9.15 5.04
C SER A 18 -0.85 9.55 6.52
N GLN A 19 -1.83 10.35 6.98
CA GLN A 19 -1.96 10.76 8.38
C GLN A 19 -2.20 9.58 9.32
N ALA A 20 -2.96 8.56 8.89
CA ALA A 20 -3.20 7.36 9.71
C ALA A 20 -1.96 6.48 9.92
N LEU A 21 -0.91 6.69 9.12
CA LEU A 21 0.37 6.00 9.18
C LEU A 21 1.51 6.91 9.66
N GLU A 22 1.23 8.19 9.91
CA GLU A 22 2.21 9.17 10.33
C GLU A 22 2.81 8.81 11.70
N GLY A 23 4.13 8.98 11.83
CA GLY A 23 4.85 8.63 13.05
C GLY A 23 5.18 7.14 13.20
N GLY A 24 4.70 6.28 12.28
CA GLY A 24 5.10 4.88 12.23
C GLY A 24 4.16 3.94 12.98
N GLU A 25 4.58 3.44 14.16
CA GLU A 25 3.85 2.48 15.01
C GLU A 25 2.50 3.01 15.54
N THR A 26 1.52 3.17 14.65
CA THR A 26 0.18 3.69 14.97
C THR A 26 -0.78 2.58 15.41
N ALA A 27 -1.96 2.99 15.90
CA ALA A 27 -3.05 2.05 16.19
C ALA A 27 -3.43 1.19 14.97
N LEU A 28 -3.33 1.72 13.74
CA LEU A 28 -3.62 0.97 12.52
C LEU A 28 -2.61 -0.17 12.29
N VAL A 29 -1.33 0.05 12.60
CA VAL A 29 -0.29 -0.99 12.59
C VAL A 29 -0.61 -2.10 13.61
N GLY A 30 -1.05 -1.70 14.80
CA GLY A 30 -1.50 -2.64 15.83
C GLY A 30 -2.73 -3.46 15.41
N VAL A 31 -3.64 -2.89 14.62
CA VAL A 31 -4.77 -3.63 14.03
C VAL A 31 -4.27 -4.55 12.92
N TRP A 32 -3.39 -4.08 12.03
CA TRP A 32 -2.84 -4.88 10.94
C TRP A 32 -2.23 -6.20 11.40
N ARG A 33 -1.44 -6.17 12.48
CA ARG A 33 -0.79 -7.38 13.04
C ARG A 33 -1.76 -8.41 13.61
N ARG A 34 -2.98 -8.02 13.98
CA ARG A 34 -3.97 -8.87 14.68
C ARG A 34 -5.18 -9.22 13.81
N ALA A 35 -5.59 -8.28 12.97
CA ALA A 35 -6.78 -8.34 12.12
C ALA A 35 -6.52 -7.59 10.79
N PRO A 36 -5.72 -8.16 9.87
CA PRO A 36 -5.35 -7.52 8.60
C PRO A 36 -6.57 -7.07 7.79
N LEU A 37 -7.62 -7.89 7.70
CA LEU A 37 -8.85 -7.54 6.97
C LEU A 37 -9.53 -6.28 7.55
N GLN A 38 -9.52 -6.11 8.87
CA GLN A 38 -10.06 -4.91 9.51
C GLN A 38 -9.19 -3.68 9.22
N ALA A 39 -7.87 -3.84 9.18
CA ALA A 39 -6.95 -2.77 8.81
C ALA A 39 -7.12 -2.35 7.34
N LEU A 40 -7.32 -3.30 6.42
CA LEU A 40 -7.63 -3.01 5.01
C LEU A 40 -8.96 -2.26 4.85
N ALA A 41 -10.01 -2.72 5.54
CA ALA A 41 -11.30 -2.04 5.55
C ALA A 41 -11.15 -0.60 6.06
N ARG A 42 -10.33 -0.38 7.09
CA ARG A 42 -10.02 0.96 7.61
C ARG A 42 -9.21 1.81 6.64
N LEU A 43 -8.21 1.25 5.96
CA LEU A 43 -7.49 1.95 4.90
C LEU A 43 -8.43 2.38 3.77
N HIS A 44 -9.32 1.49 3.32
CA HIS A 44 -10.32 1.82 2.32
C HIS A 44 -11.28 2.91 2.80
N MET A 45 -11.78 2.86 4.04
CA MET A 45 -12.64 3.93 4.57
C MET A 45 -11.96 5.31 4.51
N LEU A 46 -10.67 5.37 4.81
CA LEU A 46 -9.91 6.62 4.74
C LEU A 46 -9.70 7.08 3.30
N ALA A 47 -9.36 6.16 2.40
CA ALA A 47 -9.07 6.43 1.00
C ALA A 47 -10.32 6.80 0.19
N ALA A 48 -11.46 6.18 0.51
CA ALA A 48 -12.67 6.25 -0.31
C ALA A 48 -13.76 7.17 0.29
N ALA A 49 -13.50 7.87 1.40
CA ALA A 49 -14.51 8.63 2.15
C ALA A 49 -15.35 9.59 1.30
N ASP A 50 -14.75 10.23 0.29
CA ASP A 50 -15.41 11.18 -0.61
C ASP A 50 -15.58 10.62 -2.03
N VAL A 51 -15.34 9.32 -2.23
CA VAL A 51 -15.30 8.67 -3.55
C VAL A 51 -16.33 7.54 -3.67
N ALA A 52 -16.58 6.79 -2.58
CA ALA A 52 -17.49 5.64 -2.61
C ALA A 52 -18.86 5.99 -2.00
N GLU A 53 -19.93 5.86 -2.80
CA GLU A 53 -21.29 6.25 -2.40
C GLU A 53 -22.01 5.22 -1.50
N SER A 54 -21.69 3.91 -1.60
CA SER A 54 -22.52 2.88 -0.92
C SER A 54 -21.79 1.63 -0.40
N ALA A 55 -20.50 1.43 -0.69
CA ALA A 55 -19.76 0.21 -0.32
C ALA A 55 -18.45 0.48 0.45
N LEU A 56 -18.46 1.44 1.37
CA LEU A 56 -17.29 1.71 2.21
C LEU A 56 -16.91 0.49 3.07
N ALA A 57 -15.61 0.17 3.07
CA ALA A 57 -14.99 -0.85 3.93
C ALA A 57 -15.42 -2.28 3.62
N ARG A 58 -16.11 -2.52 2.49
CA ARG A 58 -16.61 -3.83 2.11
C ARG A 58 -15.91 -4.30 0.84
N PRO A 59 -15.08 -5.36 0.91
CA PRO A 59 -14.55 -5.98 -0.29
C PRO A 59 -15.70 -6.43 -1.21
N ARG A 60 -15.44 -6.47 -2.51
CA ARG A 60 -16.36 -7.01 -3.52
C ARG A 60 -16.78 -8.41 -3.12
N ALA A 61 -18.06 -8.73 -3.33
CA ALA A 61 -18.64 -10.04 -3.09
C ALA A 61 -18.23 -11.05 -4.18
N ASP A 62 -16.93 -11.30 -4.27
CA ASP A 62 -16.26 -12.13 -5.26
C ASP A 62 -15.47 -13.22 -4.51
N PRO A 63 -15.76 -14.52 -4.71
CA PRO A 63 -15.07 -15.60 -4.01
C PRO A 63 -13.55 -15.58 -4.18
N GLU A 64 -13.05 -15.13 -5.33
CA GLU A 64 -11.61 -15.02 -5.58
C GLU A 64 -10.99 -13.92 -4.70
N VAL A 65 -11.63 -12.75 -4.63
CA VAL A 65 -11.19 -11.65 -3.77
C VAL A 65 -11.17 -12.09 -2.31
N ALA A 66 -12.23 -12.77 -1.84
CA ALA A 66 -12.30 -13.27 -0.47
C ALA A 66 -11.15 -14.27 -0.16
N ALA A 67 -10.92 -15.24 -1.04
CA ALA A 67 -9.87 -16.24 -0.85
C ALA A 67 -8.45 -15.63 -0.85
N ARG A 68 -8.20 -14.66 -1.73
CA ARG A 68 -6.90 -13.99 -1.85
C ARG A 68 -6.60 -13.08 -0.66
N LEU A 69 -7.60 -12.33 -0.19
CA LEU A 69 -7.47 -11.51 1.01
C LEU A 69 -7.26 -12.36 2.27
N ASP A 70 -7.93 -13.50 2.37
CA ASP A 70 -7.71 -14.45 3.47
C ASP A 70 -6.29 -15.02 3.45
N LEU A 71 -5.79 -15.46 2.29
CA LEU A 71 -4.41 -15.91 2.13
C LEU A 71 -3.39 -14.83 2.55
N MET A 72 -3.60 -13.58 2.13
CA MET A 72 -2.75 -12.47 2.56
C MET A 72 -2.83 -12.25 4.08
N SER A 73 -4.02 -12.34 4.67
CA SER A 73 -4.22 -12.21 6.12
C SER A 73 -3.44 -13.29 6.89
N GLN A 74 -3.45 -14.54 6.38
CA GLN A 74 -2.67 -15.64 6.96
C GLN A 74 -1.16 -15.43 6.81
N LEU A 75 -0.68 -14.88 5.69
CA LEU A 75 0.75 -14.55 5.52
C LEU A 75 1.23 -13.46 6.48
N VAL A 76 0.36 -12.49 6.79
CA VAL A 76 0.68 -11.36 7.68
C VAL A 76 0.62 -11.75 9.15
N THR A 77 -0.39 -12.54 9.55
CA THR A 77 -0.61 -12.94 10.95
C THR A 77 0.17 -14.20 11.32
N GLY A 78 0.51 -15.03 10.33
CA GLY A 78 1.39 -16.17 10.51
C GLY A 78 2.82 -15.74 10.80
N ARG A 79 3.61 -16.64 11.40
CA ARG A 79 5.07 -16.48 11.48
C ARG A 79 5.66 -16.69 10.09
N SER A 80 5.49 -15.72 9.21
CA SER A 80 6.06 -15.71 7.87
C SER A 80 7.54 -15.33 7.94
N ALA A 81 8.39 -16.14 7.30
CA ALA A 81 9.80 -15.82 7.09
C ALA A 81 10.03 -14.98 5.82
N VAL A 82 8.95 -14.53 5.16
CA VAL A 82 9.04 -13.75 3.93
C VAL A 82 9.71 -12.40 4.23
N PRO A 83 10.74 -12.00 3.47
CA PRO A 83 11.37 -10.70 3.64
C PRO A 83 10.36 -9.55 3.50
N ALA A 84 10.46 -8.55 4.38
CA ALA A 84 9.55 -7.40 4.42
C ALA A 84 9.32 -6.71 3.05
N PRO A 85 10.34 -6.48 2.20
CA PRO A 85 10.13 -5.89 0.87
C PRO A 85 9.24 -6.74 -0.04
N VAL A 86 9.34 -8.07 0.06
CA VAL A 86 8.54 -9.02 -0.73
C VAL A 86 7.10 -9.01 -0.23
N LEU A 87 6.88 -9.06 1.09
CA LEU A 87 5.55 -8.99 1.67
C LEU A 87 4.83 -7.68 1.32
N ALA A 88 5.55 -6.55 1.38
CA ALA A 88 5.01 -5.24 1.01
C ALA A 88 4.61 -5.21 -0.46
N ALA A 89 5.46 -5.74 -1.34
CA ALA A 89 5.19 -5.82 -2.77
C ALA A 89 3.98 -6.71 -3.08
N VAL A 90 3.88 -7.89 -2.46
CA VAL A 90 2.73 -8.78 -2.65
C VAL A 90 1.45 -8.12 -2.16
N ALA A 91 1.41 -7.59 -0.93
CA ALA A 91 0.21 -6.96 -0.39
C ALA A 91 -0.28 -5.78 -1.25
N HIS A 92 0.66 -4.99 -1.76
CA HIS A 92 0.39 -3.90 -2.68
C HIS A 92 -0.16 -4.40 -4.02
N GLY A 93 0.50 -5.40 -4.62
CA GLY A 93 0.07 -6.02 -5.86
C GLY A 93 -1.34 -6.60 -5.74
N GLU A 94 -1.59 -7.43 -4.73
CA GLU A 94 -2.90 -8.03 -4.46
C GLU A 94 -4.01 -6.97 -4.40
N LEU A 95 -3.82 -5.95 -3.57
CA LEU A 95 -4.86 -4.94 -3.34
C LEU A 95 -5.14 -4.11 -4.60
N LEU A 96 -4.10 -3.84 -5.38
CA LEU A 96 -4.18 -3.10 -6.63
C LEU A 96 -4.83 -3.91 -7.76
N THR A 97 -4.43 -5.17 -7.93
CA THR A 97 -4.85 -5.96 -9.11
C THR A 97 -6.16 -6.69 -8.90
N LEU A 98 -6.51 -7.04 -7.65
CA LEU A 98 -7.83 -7.60 -7.34
C LEU A 98 -8.94 -6.55 -7.40
N ALA A 99 -8.59 -5.25 -7.33
CA ALA A 99 -9.55 -4.16 -7.12
C ALA A 99 -10.53 -4.53 -5.99
N ALA A 100 -9.96 -4.86 -4.83
CA ALA A 100 -10.65 -5.62 -3.78
C ALA A 100 -11.93 -4.95 -3.29
N PHE A 101 -11.99 -3.62 -3.29
CA PHE A 101 -13.14 -2.78 -2.94
C PHE A 101 -13.73 -2.07 -4.17
N GLY A 102 -13.00 -2.02 -5.29
CA GLY A 102 -13.49 -1.57 -6.60
C GLY A 102 -13.25 -0.07 -6.88
N SER A 103 -13.09 0.74 -5.84
CA SER A 103 -12.61 2.12 -5.95
C SER A 103 -11.73 2.46 -4.75
N ALA A 104 -10.74 3.33 -4.97
CA ALA A 104 -9.87 3.86 -3.91
C ALA A 104 -9.39 2.79 -2.90
N ASP A 105 -8.90 1.65 -3.40
CA ASP A 105 -8.57 0.44 -2.60
C ASP A 105 -7.50 0.64 -1.51
N GLY A 106 -6.99 1.85 -1.29
CA GLY A 106 -5.98 2.13 -0.27
C GLY A 106 -4.62 1.49 -0.57
N TRP A 107 -4.40 1.06 -1.83
CA TRP A 107 -3.20 0.33 -2.27
C TRP A 107 -1.89 1.06 -1.96
N ARG A 108 -1.89 2.40 -1.93
CA ARG A 108 -0.70 3.18 -1.53
C ARG A 108 -0.37 3.04 -0.04
N GLY A 109 -1.40 2.92 0.79
CA GLY A 109 -1.24 2.80 2.24
C GLY A 109 -0.80 1.41 2.68
N VAL A 110 -1.24 0.34 2.00
CA VAL A 110 -0.94 -1.04 2.43
C VAL A 110 0.55 -1.35 2.36
N ALA A 111 1.27 -0.87 1.34
CA ALA A 111 2.71 -1.06 1.23
C ALA A 111 3.46 -0.47 2.42
N ARG A 112 3.15 0.80 2.78
CA ARG A 112 3.74 1.48 3.95
C ARG A 112 3.34 0.80 5.26
N LEU A 113 2.08 0.40 5.39
CA LEU A 113 1.59 -0.32 6.56
C LEU A 113 2.40 -1.60 6.79
N VAL A 114 2.71 -2.36 5.73
CA VAL A 114 3.56 -3.55 5.81
C VAL A 114 4.99 -3.19 6.21
N THR A 115 5.60 -2.18 5.59
CA THR A 115 7.00 -1.83 5.92
C THR A 115 7.16 -1.34 7.36
N ILE A 116 6.16 -0.62 7.89
CA ILE A 116 6.13 -0.24 9.30
C ILE A 116 5.91 -1.47 10.17
N ALA A 117 4.88 -2.28 9.88
CA ALA A 117 4.50 -3.42 10.71
C ALA A 117 5.59 -4.49 10.83
N THR A 118 6.42 -4.63 9.79
CA THR A 118 7.55 -5.56 9.74
C THR A 118 8.84 -4.98 10.32
N GLY A 119 8.85 -3.69 10.68
CA GLY A 119 10.02 -2.99 11.20
C GLY A 119 11.06 -2.59 10.16
N LEU A 120 10.76 -2.74 8.86
CA LEU A 120 11.64 -2.29 7.77
C LEU A 120 11.77 -0.76 7.74
N ASP A 121 10.66 -0.07 8.02
CA ASP A 121 10.60 1.39 8.16
C ASP A 121 9.68 1.74 9.34
N PRO A 122 10.14 1.56 10.59
CA PRO A 122 9.29 1.66 11.80
C PRO A 122 8.65 3.04 11.99
N HIS A 123 9.22 4.08 11.39
CA HIS A 123 8.76 5.46 11.47
C HIS A 123 8.00 5.91 10.21
N GLY A 124 7.92 5.06 9.19
CA GLY A 124 7.24 5.37 7.93
C GLY A 124 7.84 6.58 7.22
N ILE A 125 9.16 6.78 7.25
CA ILE A 125 9.83 7.97 6.70
C ILE A 125 10.09 7.78 5.19
N GLY A 126 10.23 6.54 4.73
CA GLY A 126 10.40 6.24 3.32
C GLY A 126 9.20 6.67 2.49
N VAL A 127 9.48 7.23 1.31
CA VAL A 127 8.47 7.72 0.35
C VAL A 127 8.55 6.98 -0.99
N PRO A 128 8.30 5.65 -1.03
CA PRO A 128 8.39 4.85 -2.26
C PRO A 128 7.39 5.31 -3.33
N GLU A 129 6.29 5.97 -2.94
CA GLU A 129 5.24 6.43 -3.84
C GLU A 129 5.77 7.40 -4.89
N VAL A 130 6.74 8.25 -4.52
CA VAL A 130 7.35 9.24 -5.43
C VAL A 130 8.02 8.52 -6.61
N TYR A 131 8.66 7.39 -6.35
CA TYR A 131 9.31 6.59 -7.39
C TYR A 131 8.29 6.02 -8.38
N TRP A 132 7.19 5.43 -7.88
CA TRP A 132 6.13 4.90 -8.73
C TRP A 132 5.40 5.99 -9.51
N MET A 133 5.14 7.15 -8.89
CA MET A 133 4.46 8.28 -9.54
C MET A 133 5.29 8.86 -10.69
N ARG A 134 6.62 9.01 -10.49
CA ARG A 134 7.54 9.45 -11.55
C ARG A 134 7.66 8.43 -12.69
N ARG A 135 7.25 7.19 -12.47
CA ARG A 135 7.33 6.06 -13.41
C ARG A 135 5.96 5.42 -13.64
N ALA A 136 4.90 6.24 -13.71
CA ALA A 136 3.53 5.74 -13.68
C ALA A 136 3.21 4.69 -14.78
N ALA A 137 3.80 4.81 -15.97
CA ALA A 137 3.63 3.83 -17.04
C ALA A 137 4.30 2.48 -16.73
N GLU A 138 5.58 2.50 -16.32
CA GLU A 138 6.32 1.30 -15.88
C GLU A 138 5.62 0.62 -14.70
N TYR A 139 5.15 1.44 -13.73
CA TYR A 139 4.41 0.97 -12.58
C TYR A 139 3.10 0.26 -12.95
N ARG A 140 2.29 0.85 -13.83
CA ARG A 140 1.05 0.21 -14.31
C ARG A 140 1.33 -1.07 -15.09
N ALA A 141 2.35 -1.08 -15.95
CA ALA A 141 2.74 -2.27 -16.70
C ALA A 141 3.21 -3.40 -15.78
N ALA A 142 4.03 -3.09 -14.77
CA ALA A 142 4.50 -4.07 -13.79
C ALA A 142 3.34 -4.62 -12.93
N ALA A 143 2.38 -3.78 -12.53
CA ALA A 143 1.18 -4.22 -11.84
C ALA A 143 0.33 -5.17 -12.70
N GLN A 144 0.15 -4.87 -13.99
CA GLN A 144 -0.51 -5.78 -14.92
C GLN A 144 0.27 -7.09 -15.07
N GLY A 145 1.60 -7.03 -15.13
CA GLY A 145 2.47 -8.20 -15.12
C GLY A 145 2.28 -9.06 -13.86
N PHE A 146 2.24 -8.44 -12.68
CA PHE A 146 1.94 -9.11 -11.41
C PHE A 146 0.62 -9.87 -11.46
N ALA A 147 -0.43 -9.24 -12.01
CA ALA A 147 -1.77 -9.84 -12.12
C ALA A 147 -1.79 -11.13 -12.95
N THR A 148 -0.83 -11.33 -13.86
CA THR A 148 -0.75 -12.56 -14.66
C THR A 148 -0.27 -13.78 -13.86
N GLY A 149 0.35 -13.58 -12.69
CA GLY A 149 0.93 -14.65 -11.89
C GLY A 149 2.16 -15.34 -12.51
N THR A 150 2.64 -14.86 -13.67
CA THR A 150 3.83 -15.42 -14.33
C THR A 150 5.11 -15.08 -13.58
N GLU A 151 6.11 -15.98 -13.62
CA GLU A 151 7.41 -15.75 -12.99
C GLU A 151 8.03 -14.41 -13.41
N LYS A 152 7.95 -14.10 -14.71
CA LYS A 152 8.43 -12.82 -15.26
C LYS A 152 7.69 -11.63 -14.65
N GLY A 153 6.35 -11.65 -14.65
CA GLY A 153 5.53 -10.56 -14.14
C GLY A 153 5.74 -10.32 -12.64
N LEU A 154 5.84 -11.40 -11.86
CA LEU A 154 6.18 -11.34 -10.44
C LEU A 154 7.57 -10.75 -10.22
N THR A 155 8.57 -11.20 -10.97
CA THR A 155 9.96 -10.70 -10.86
C THR A 155 10.05 -9.21 -11.17
N GLU A 156 9.43 -8.76 -12.26
CA GLU A 156 9.44 -7.35 -12.65
C GLU A 156 8.78 -6.46 -11.60
N TRP A 157 7.64 -6.90 -11.04
CA TRP A 157 6.94 -6.20 -9.97
C TRP A 157 7.77 -6.12 -8.68
N LEU A 158 8.31 -7.25 -8.21
CA LEU A 158 9.10 -7.32 -6.99
C LEU A 158 10.34 -6.42 -7.08
N LEU A 159 11.04 -6.46 -8.22
CA LEU A 159 12.22 -5.63 -8.44
C LEU A 159 11.87 -4.14 -8.52
N LEU A 160 10.76 -3.79 -9.17
CA LEU A 160 10.28 -2.40 -9.19
C LEU A 160 9.98 -1.90 -7.76
N HIS A 161 9.32 -2.72 -6.96
CA HIS A 161 8.97 -2.37 -5.58
C HIS A 161 10.21 -2.19 -4.70
N CYS A 162 11.19 -3.09 -4.80
CA CYS A 162 12.47 -2.96 -4.08
C CYS A 162 13.22 -1.68 -4.48
N ARG A 163 13.26 -1.33 -5.77
CA ARG A 163 13.86 -0.08 -6.25
C ARG A 163 13.14 1.14 -5.68
N ALA A 164 11.82 1.11 -5.59
CA ALA A 164 11.03 2.19 -5.01
C ALA A 164 11.31 2.38 -3.52
N LEU A 165 11.38 1.29 -2.74
CA LEU A 165 11.74 1.34 -1.32
C LEU A 165 13.15 1.92 -1.13
N GLN A 166 14.12 1.49 -1.95
CA GLN A 166 15.48 2.02 -1.90
C GLN A 166 15.53 3.52 -2.26
N ALA A 167 14.79 3.94 -3.29
CA ALA A 167 14.72 5.35 -3.68
C ALA A 167 14.07 6.21 -2.58
N GLY A 168 12.97 5.75 -1.98
CA GLY A 168 12.31 6.42 -0.88
C GLY A 168 13.20 6.58 0.35
N ALA A 169 13.98 5.55 0.69
CA ALA A 169 14.96 5.63 1.79
C ALA A 169 16.09 6.61 1.51
N ARG A 170 16.61 6.66 0.27
CA ARG A 170 17.66 7.62 -0.12
C ARG A 170 17.18 9.07 -0.04
N GLU A 171 15.95 9.33 -0.46
CA GLU A 171 15.34 10.66 -0.36
C GLU A 171 15.22 11.09 1.11
N ALA A 172 14.75 10.19 1.99
CA ALA A 172 14.66 10.46 3.42
C ALA A 172 16.02 10.82 4.04
N ILE A 173 17.09 10.10 3.67
CA ILE A 173 18.46 10.41 4.11
C ILE A 173 18.91 11.79 3.63
N SER A 174 18.71 12.09 2.34
CA SER A 174 19.05 13.40 1.76
C SER A 174 18.41 14.56 2.51
N ILE A 175 17.12 14.45 2.85
CA ILE A 175 16.38 15.46 3.62
C ILE A 175 16.94 15.58 5.05
N ALA A 176 17.27 14.47 5.69
CA ALA A 176 17.82 14.47 7.05
C ALA A 176 19.20 15.14 7.11
N ASP A 177 20.04 14.94 6.09
CA ASP A 177 21.37 15.54 6.02
C ASP A 177 21.34 17.04 5.68
N GLN A 178 20.33 17.52 4.94
CA GLN A 178 20.13 18.95 4.66
C GLN A 178 19.68 19.77 5.88
N LYS A 179 19.24 19.10 6.96
CA LYS A 179 18.79 19.75 8.21
C LYS A 179 19.88 19.82 9.29
N LYS A 180 21.11 19.42 8.97
CA LYS A 180 22.31 19.60 9.81
C LYS A 180 23.03 20.89 9.43
#